data_AF-A0A6P5RPR8-F1
#
_entry.id   AF-A0A6P5RPR8-F1
#
_cell.length_a   1.000
_cell.length_b   1.000
_cell.length_c   1.000
_cell.angle_alpha   90.00
_cell.angle_beta   90.00
_cell.angle_gamma   90.00
#
_symmetry.space_group_name_H-M   'P 1'
#
loop_
_entity.id
_entity.type
_entity.pdbx_description
1 polymer ?
#
loop_
_entity_poly.entity_id
_entity_poly.type
_entity_poly.pdbx_seq_one_letter_code
_entity_poly.pdbx_strand_id
1 'polypeptide(L)'
;MHYSKALPIKELSSNLFALGVFLHQLAKHPLTPAPPTVYYIPAPLKNAIEWASRPPNAWADKAAAVVSTSGDFGGGRSQYHLRQIGVSLDLHFINKPEFFLDGLKSPEKFDSDGNLVDEQDKERLKEILLALQAFTLRLQTK
;
A
#
# COMPACT_ATOMS: atom_id res chain seq x y z
N MET A 1 -23.54 -4.30 -6.76
CA MET A 1 -23.41 -3.12 -5.88
C MET A 1 -23.07 -3.60 -4.47
N HIS A 2 -21.82 -4.03 -4.24
CA HIS A 2 -21.32 -4.42 -2.90
C HIS A 2 -19.82 -4.10 -2.86
N TYR A 3 -19.48 -2.84 -2.63
CA TYR A 3 -18.17 -2.47 -2.11
C TYR A 3 -18.29 -2.52 -0.59
N SER A 4 -17.70 -3.53 0.08
CA SER A 4 -17.25 -3.41 1.47
C SER A 4 -16.68 -4.73 1.95
N LYS A 5 -15.36 -4.80 2.05
CA LYS A 5 -14.66 -5.23 3.27
C LYS A 5 -13.36 -4.44 3.31
N ALA A 6 -13.51 -3.16 3.67
CA ALA A 6 -12.40 -2.44 4.28
C ALA A 6 -12.01 -3.24 5.53
N LEU A 7 -10.71 -3.49 5.70
CA LEU A 7 -10.14 -3.94 6.97
C LEU A 7 -10.77 -3.14 8.13
N PRO A 8 -11.14 -3.76 9.25
CA PRO A 8 -11.82 -3.06 10.34
C PRO A 8 -10.87 -2.03 10.97
N ILE A 9 -10.97 -0.76 10.54
CA ILE A 9 -10.21 0.41 11.04
C ILE A 9 -10.77 0.89 12.40
N LYS A 10 -11.12 -0.04 13.31
CA LYS A 10 -11.76 0.31 14.59
C LYS A 10 -10.98 -0.05 15.86
N GLU A 11 -9.82 -0.68 15.76
CA GLU A 11 -9.00 -1.06 16.93
C GLU A 11 -7.55 -0.56 16.90
N LEU A 12 -7.29 0.55 16.21
CA LEU A 12 -5.98 1.22 16.28
C LEU A 12 -6.16 2.57 16.96
N SER A 13 -5.83 2.57 18.25
CA SER A 13 -5.87 3.71 19.18
C SER A 13 -5.34 5.00 18.55
N SER A 14 -5.86 6.11 19.02
CA SER A 14 -5.69 7.51 18.59
C SER A 14 -4.25 8.03 18.40
N ASN A 15 -3.22 7.21 18.62
CA ASN A 15 -1.81 7.55 18.44
C ASN A 15 -1.15 6.86 17.22
N LEU A 16 -1.91 6.11 16.40
CA LEU A 16 -1.39 5.34 15.26
C LEU A 16 -1.85 5.83 13.87
N PHE A 17 -2.08 7.13 13.70
CA PHE A 17 -2.56 7.71 12.43
C PHE A 17 -1.49 7.86 11.32
N ALA A 18 -0.31 7.25 11.49
CA ALA A 18 0.83 7.34 10.57
C ALA A 18 1.48 5.97 10.27
N LEU A 19 0.68 4.93 10.00
CA LEU A 19 1.18 3.69 9.41
C LEU A 19 0.51 3.46 8.05
N GLY A 20 0.89 4.25 7.05
CA GLY A 20 0.42 4.07 5.69
C GLY A 20 1.17 2.94 5.00
N VAL A 21 0.74 1.69 5.19
CA VAL A 21 1.08 0.58 4.28
C VAL A 21 -0.04 0.52 3.25
N PHE A 22 0.19 1.06 2.06
CA PHE A 22 -0.77 0.91 0.97
C PHE A 22 -0.58 -0.47 0.35
N LEU A 23 -1.48 -1.40 0.68
CA LEU A 23 -1.58 -2.70 0.00
C LEU A 23 -2.40 -2.53 -1.29
N HIS A 24 -1.72 -2.59 -2.43
CA HIS A 24 -2.40 -2.80 -3.71
C HIS A 24 -2.60 -4.30 -3.91
N GLN A 25 -3.82 -4.81 -3.70
CA GLN A 25 -4.20 -6.18 -4.03
C GLN A 25 -5.22 -6.16 -5.17
N LEU A 26 -4.80 -6.55 -6.38
CA LEU A 26 -5.75 -7.00 -7.39
C LEU A 26 -6.21 -8.40 -6.99
N ALA A 27 -7.19 -8.47 -6.08
CA ALA A 27 -7.80 -9.73 -5.69
C ALA A 27 -8.40 -10.40 -6.94
N LYS A 28 -8.19 -11.72 -7.04
CA LYS A 28 -8.79 -12.65 -8.01
C LYS A 28 -10.33 -12.58 -7.98
N HIS A 29 -10.93 -11.54 -8.55
CA HIS A 29 -12.37 -11.49 -8.81
C HIS A 29 -12.60 -11.53 -10.33
N PRO A 30 -13.43 -12.44 -10.86
CA PRO A 30 -13.64 -12.61 -12.31
C PRO A 30 -14.34 -11.43 -13.01
N LEU A 31 -14.47 -10.26 -12.36
CA LEU A 31 -15.24 -9.11 -12.86
C LEU A 31 -14.46 -7.80 -12.95
N THR A 32 -13.15 -7.80 -12.77
CA THR A 32 -12.32 -6.66 -13.23
C THR A 32 -11.13 -7.18 -14.01
N PRO A 33 -11.22 -7.29 -15.34
CA PRO A 33 -10.05 -7.41 -16.19
C PRO A 33 -9.39 -6.02 -16.22
N ALA A 34 -8.76 -5.60 -15.12
CA ALA A 34 -7.74 -4.58 -15.26
C ALA A 34 -6.61 -5.27 -16.04
N PRO A 35 -6.24 -4.82 -17.25
CA PRO A 35 -5.13 -5.42 -17.96
C PRO A 35 -3.90 -5.40 -17.03
N PRO A 36 -3.02 -6.42 -17.07
CA PRO A 36 -1.83 -6.51 -16.19
C PRO A 36 -0.87 -5.32 -16.31
N THR A 37 -1.19 -4.35 -17.16
CA THR A 37 -0.47 -3.13 -17.50
C THR A 37 -1.11 -1.85 -16.94
N VAL A 38 -1.88 -1.88 -15.85
CA VAL A 38 -2.36 -0.61 -15.25
C VAL A 38 -1.19 0.16 -14.62
N TYR A 39 -0.85 1.29 -15.24
CA TYR A 39 0.25 2.18 -14.80
C TYR A 39 -0.18 3.19 -13.71
N TYR A 40 -1.44 3.17 -13.30
CA TYR A 40 -2.04 4.15 -12.40
C TYR A 40 -2.71 3.49 -11.19
N ILE A 41 -2.93 4.26 -10.13
CA ILE A 41 -3.59 3.78 -8.91
C ILE A 41 -5.09 3.57 -9.13
N PRO A 42 -5.73 2.55 -8.52
CA PRO A 42 -7.16 2.30 -8.69
C PRO A 42 -8.05 3.49 -8.30
N ALA A 43 -9.18 3.66 -8.99
CA ALA A 43 -10.11 4.77 -8.75
C ALA A 43 -10.58 4.90 -7.28
N PRO A 44 -10.90 3.82 -6.53
CA PRO A 44 -11.25 3.94 -5.11
C PRO A 44 -10.11 4.49 -4.25
N LEU A 45 -8.87 4.09 -4.52
CA LEU A 45 -7.68 4.58 -3.81
C LEU A 45 -7.43 6.05 -4.12
N LYS A 46 -7.52 6.44 -5.40
CA LYS A 46 -7.43 7.84 -5.83
C LYS A 46 -8.49 8.69 -5.11
N ASN A 47 -9.75 8.26 -5.08
CA ASN A 47 -10.83 8.98 -4.41
C ASN A 47 -10.57 9.14 -2.91
N ALA A 48 -10.08 8.09 -2.22
CA ALA A 48 -9.76 8.17 -0.80
C ALA A 48 -8.63 9.18 -0.52
N ILE A 49 -7.58 9.17 -1.36
CA ILE A 49 -6.48 10.13 -1.30
C ILE A 49 -6.98 11.56 -1.47
N GLU A 50 -7.79 11.80 -2.50
CA GLU A 50 -8.34 13.13 -2.83
C GLU A 50 -9.30 13.67 -1.75
N TRP A 51 -10.04 12.79 -1.08
CA TRP A 51 -10.89 13.21 0.04
C TRP A 51 -10.07 13.66 1.25
N ALA A 52 -9.05 12.89 1.60
CA ALA A 52 -8.21 13.17 2.76
C ALA A 52 -7.15 14.27 2.51
N SER A 53 -6.93 14.68 1.26
CA SER A 53 -6.05 15.82 0.94
C SER A 53 -6.73 17.18 1.08
N ARG A 54 -8.06 17.22 1.22
CA ARG A 54 -8.81 18.48 1.41
C ARG A 54 -8.43 19.14 2.73
N PRO A 55 -8.45 20.48 2.84
CA PRO A 55 -8.08 21.15 4.07
C PRO A 55 -8.95 20.73 5.28
N PRO A 56 -8.33 20.37 6.42
CA PRO A 56 -6.88 20.22 6.63
C PRO A 56 -6.34 18.93 5.99
N ASN A 57 -5.22 19.03 5.24
CA ASN A 57 -4.60 17.88 4.58
C ASN A 57 -4.19 16.83 5.63
N ALA A 58 -4.86 15.67 5.63
CA ALA A 58 -4.65 14.62 6.61
C ALA A 58 -3.41 13.75 6.32
N TRP A 59 -2.72 13.99 5.20
CA TRP A 59 -1.53 13.25 4.76
C TRP A 59 -0.21 13.93 5.12
N ALA A 60 -0.23 15.24 5.38
CA ALA A 60 0.99 16.04 5.54
C ALA A 60 1.89 15.55 6.68
N ASP A 61 3.21 15.65 6.46
CA ASP A 61 4.30 15.25 7.37
C ASP A 61 4.30 13.77 7.80
N LYS A 62 3.53 12.90 7.13
CA LYS A 62 3.42 11.49 7.54
C LYS A 62 4.46 10.59 6.87
N ALA A 63 5.00 9.68 7.67
CA ALA A 63 5.79 8.55 7.18
C ALA A 63 4.91 7.57 6.38
N ALA A 64 5.42 7.08 5.24
CA ALA A 64 4.71 6.14 4.40
C ALA A 64 5.63 5.07 3.79
N ALA A 65 5.05 3.89 3.58
CA ALA A 65 5.64 2.83 2.76
C ALA A 65 4.64 2.39 1.69
N VAL A 66 5.14 1.98 0.53
CA VAL A 66 4.29 1.46 -0.54
C VAL A 66 4.70 0.03 -0.82
N VAL A 67 3.71 -0.86 -0.83
CA VAL A 67 3.85 -2.25 -1.25
C VAL A 67 2.88 -2.50 -2.38
N SER A 68 3.28 -3.27 -3.38
CA SER A 68 2.40 -3.58 -4.50
C SER A 68 2.38 -5.07 -4.82
N THR A 69 1.18 -5.56 -5.16
CA THR A 69 1.03 -6.87 -5.78
C THR A 69 0.11 -6.82 -7.00
N SER A 70 0.60 -7.39 -8.10
CA SER A 70 -0.10 -7.53 -9.39
C SER A 70 0.62 -8.64 -10.19
N GLY A 71 0.31 -8.81 -11.47
CA GLY A 71 1.13 -9.63 -12.38
C GLY A 71 2.45 -8.94 -12.77
N ASP A 72 3.39 -9.73 -13.31
CA ASP A 72 4.69 -9.29 -13.83
C ASP A 72 5.55 -8.54 -12.79
N PHE A 73 5.72 -7.23 -12.95
CA PHE A 73 6.54 -6.38 -12.07
C PHE A 73 5.82 -6.04 -10.75
N GLY A 74 4.91 -6.89 -10.29
CA GLY A 74 4.17 -6.74 -9.04
C GLY A 74 3.39 -5.42 -8.91
N GLY A 75 3.10 -4.73 -10.01
CA GLY A 75 2.47 -3.41 -9.99
C GLY A 75 3.42 -2.24 -9.70
N GLY A 76 4.74 -2.44 -9.81
CA GLY A 76 5.73 -1.44 -9.41
C GLY A 76 5.62 -0.09 -10.13
N ARG A 77 5.13 -0.07 -11.37
CA ARG A 77 4.84 1.18 -12.10
C ARG A 77 3.79 2.04 -11.41
N SER A 78 2.69 1.43 -10.96
CA SER A 78 1.63 2.10 -10.20
C SER A 78 2.13 2.57 -8.83
N GLN A 79 3.04 1.82 -8.20
CA GLN A 79 3.69 2.19 -6.95
C GLN A 79 4.58 3.43 -7.11
N TYR A 80 5.37 3.53 -8.18
CA TYR A 80 6.15 4.75 -8.44
C TYR A 80 5.26 5.95 -8.72
N HIS A 81 4.16 5.76 -9.45
CA HIS A 81 3.19 6.82 -9.65
C HIS A 81 2.54 7.29 -8.34
N LEU A 82 2.21 6.39 -7.41
CA LEU A 82 1.71 6.75 -6.08
C LEU A 82 2.74 7.59 -5.29
N ARG A 83 4.03 7.28 -5.42
CA ARG A 83 5.10 8.09 -4.79
C ARG A 83 5.16 9.50 -5.36
N GLN A 84 4.96 9.67 -6.68
CA GLN A 84 4.86 11.00 -7.29
C GLN A 84 3.66 11.79 -6.75
N ILE A 85 2.49 11.14 -6.61
CA ILE A 85 1.31 11.76 -6.01
C ILE A 85 1.59 12.18 -4.56
N GLY A 86 2.26 11.33 -3.78
CA GLY A 86 2.54 11.64 -2.38
C GLY A 86 3.42 12.88 -2.15
N VAL A 87 4.15 13.36 -3.18
CA VAL A 87 4.86 14.65 -3.11
C VAL A 87 3.89 15.81 -2.90
N SER A 88 2.75 15.84 -3.59
CA SER A 88 1.76 16.93 -3.41
C SER A 88 0.94 16.80 -2.13
N LEU A 89 0.93 15.61 -1.53
CA LEU A 89 0.28 15.32 -0.25
C LEU A 89 1.17 15.61 0.95
N ASP A 90 2.44 15.96 0.70
CA ASP A 90 3.48 16.14 1.71
C ASP A 90 3.75 14.86 2.54
N LEU A 91 3.78 13.72 1.84
CA LEU A 91 4.16 12.43 2.43
C LEU A 91 5.67 12.22 2.39
N HIS A 92 6.20 11.57 3.43
CA HIS A 92 7.59 11.15 3.51
C HIS A 92 7.70 9.64 3.34
N PHE A 93 8.19 9.20 2.18
CA PHE A 93 8.32 7.77 1.92
C PHE A 93 9.65 7.19 2.38
N ILE A 94 9.63 5.95 2.89
CA ILE A 94 10.83 5.12 2.90
C ILE A 94 11.19 4.71 1.47
N ASN A 95 12.48 4.75 1.16
CA ASN A 95 12.99 4.40 -0.17
C ASN A 95 13.50 2.96 -0.26
N LYS A 96 13.84 2.34 0.88
CA LYS A 96 14.32 0.95 0.96
C LYS A 96 13.81 0.28 2.25
N PRO A 97 13.60 -1.05 2.22
CA PRO A 97 13.57 -1.90 1.03
C PRO A 97 12.35 -1.60 0.13
N GLU A 98 12.44 -1.94 -1.15
CA GLU A 98 11.30 -1.88 -2.08
C GLU A 98 10.62 -3.25 -2.18
N PHE A 99 9.30 -3.25 -2.34
CA PHE A 99 8.52 -4.48 -2.39
C PHE A 99 7.51 -4.46 -3.52
N PHE A 100 7.75 -5.39 -4.44
CA PHE A 100 6.92 -5.71 -5.57
C PHE A 100 6.71 -7.22 -5.53
N LEU A 101 5.46 -7.64 -5.52
CA LEU A 101 5.09 -9.05 -5.45
C LEU A 101 4.27 -9.43 -6.69
N ASP A 102 4.81 -10.35 -7.49
CA ASP A 102 4.02 -10.99 -8.53
C ASP A 102 3.03 -11.96 -7.88
N GLY A 103 1.78 -11.51 -7.73
CA GLY A 103 0.72 -12.27 -7.06
C GLY A 103 0.11 -13.36 -7.96
N LEU A 104 0.43 -13.36 -9.26
CA LEU A 104 -0.05 -14.35 -10.23
C LEU A 104 0.98 -15.47 -10.47
N LYS A 105 2.22 -15.27 -10.04
CA LYS A 105 3.29 -16.27 -10.17
C LYS A 105 3.01 -17.49 -9.31
N SER A 106 3.28 -18.68 -9.86
CA SER A 106 3.28 -19.95 -9.11
C SER A 106 4.60 -20.14 -8.35
N PRO A 107 4.59 -20.73 -7.13
CA PRO A 107 3.43 -21.19 -6.37
C PRO A 107 2.56 -20.03 -5.85
N GLU A 108 1.28 -20.30 -5.57
CA GLU A 108 0.35 -19.28 -5.10
C GLU A 108 0.87 -18.56 -3.85
N LYS A 109 0.89 -17.23 -3.91
CA LYS A 109 1.39 -16.37 -2.83
C LYS A 109 0.34 -16.07 -1.77
N PHE A 110 -0.94 -16.23 -2.10
CA PHE A 110 -2.07 -15.93 -1.23
C PHE A 110 -2.99 -17.15 -1.08
N ASP A 111 -3.54 -17.35 0.12
CA ASP A 111 -4.59 -18.34 0.36
C ASP A 111 -5.97 -17.86 -0.13
N SER A 112 -7.00 -18.69 0.06
CA SER A 112 -8.38 -18.38 -0.32
C SER A 112 -8.98 -17.20 0.45
N ASP A 113 -8.45 -16.90 1.63
CA ASP A 113 -8.89 -15.79 2.47
C ASP A 113 -8.13 -14.48 2.15
N GLY A 114 -7.16 -14.54 1.24
CA GLY A 114 -6.37 -13.40 0.79
C GLY A 114 -5.15 -13.12 1.67
N ASN A 115 -4.77 -14.02 2.57
CA ASN A 115 -3.57 -13.87 3.40
C ASN A 115 -2.33 -14.26 2.60
N LEU A 116 -1.24 -13.50 2.77
CA LEU A 116 0.06 -13.86 2.23
C LEU A 116 0.57 -15.13 2.93
N VAL A 117 0.82 -16.21 2.19
CA VAL A 117 1.27 -17.50 2.74
C VAL A 117 2.75 -17.76 2.53
N ASP A 118 3.37 -17.09 1.57
CA ASP A 118 4.79 -17.25 1.27
C ASP A 118 5.68 -16.67 2.38
N GLU A 119 6.46 -17.53 3.04
CA GLU A 119 7.30 -17.15 4.18
C GLU A 119 8.41 -16.15 3.82
N GLN A 120 8.97 -16.24 2.61
CA GLN A 120 10.01 -15.32 2.17
C GLN A 120 9.42 -13.91 1.96
N ASP A 121 8.25 -13.81 1.35
CA ASP A 121 7.57 -12.54 1.15
C ASP A 121 7.05 -11.95 2.47
N LYS A 122 6.67 -12.78 3.45
CA LYS A 122 6.37 -12.32 4.83
C LYS A 122 7.58 -11.68 5.49
N GLU A 123 8.77 -12.29 5.41
CA GLU A 123 9.98 -11.71 6.02
C GLU A 123 10.36 -10.39 5.32
N ARG A 124 10.28 -10.33 3.99
CA ARG A 124 10.49 -9.08 3.22
C ARG A 124 9.49 -7.98 3.63
N LEU A 125 8.22 -8.33 3.84
CA LEU A 125 7.22 -7.38 4.32
C LEU A 125 7.55 -6.87 5.73
N LYS A 126 8.03 -7.75 6.61
CA LYS A 126 8.50 -7.38 7.95
C LYS A 126 9.68 -6.40 7.90
N GLU A 127 10.63 -6.58 7.00
CA GLU A 127 11.73 -5.62 6.81
C GLU A 127 11.23 -4.20 6.46
N ILE A 128 10.20 -4.09 5.61
CA ILE A 128 9.57 -2.81 5.27
C ILE A 128 8.92 -2.17 6.50
N LEU A 129 8.19 -2.96 7.29
CA LEU A 129 7.52 -2.47 8.49
C LEU A 129 8.54 -1.94 9.51
N LEU A 130 9.66 -2.65 9.69
CA LEU A 130 10.76 -2.21 10.54
C LEU A 130 11.41 -0.93 10.01
N ALA A 131 11.65 -0.84 8.70
CA ALA A 131 12.19 0.37 8.08
C ALA A 131 11.24 1.57 8.22
N LEU A 132 9.94 1.35 8.03
CA LEU A 132 8.90 2.36 8.20
C LEU A 132 8.82 2.83 9.66
N GLN A 133 8.84 1.91 10.61
CA GLN A 133 8.85 2.22 12.04
C GLN A 133 10.06 3.09 12.40
N ALA A 134 11.26 2.67 12.00
CA ALA A 134 12.49 3.42 12.25
C ALA A 134 12.45 4.82 11.63
N PHE A 135 11.89 4.95 10.42
CA PHE A 135 11.75 6.24 9.76
C PHE A 135 10.69 7.14 10.43
N THR A 136 9.58 6.57 10.88
CA THR A 136 8.54 7.27 11.63
C THR A 136 9.10 7.86 12.91
N LEU A 137 9.85 7.07 13.68
CA LEU A 137 10.50 7.54 14.91
C LEU A 137 11.47 8.69 14.63
N ARG A 138 12.25 8.61 13.54
CA ARG A 138 13.17 9.68 13.12
C ARG A 138 12.45 10.98 12.78
N LEU A 139 11.28 10.91 12.16
CA LEU A 139 10.49 12.11 11.83
C LEU A 139 9.91 12.77 13.09
N GLN A 140 9.53 11.98 14.10
CA GLN A 140 9.01 12.48 15.37
C GLN A 140 10.08 13.10 16.29
N THR A 141 11.37 12.83 16.06
CA THR A 141 12.45 13.37 16.89
C THR A 141 12.89 14.79 16.48
N LYS A 142 12.22 15.38 15.49
CA LYS A 142 12.42 16.78 15.07
C LYS A 142 11.36 17.67 15.69
#